data_AF-A0A1C7GXX6-F1
#
_entry.id   AF-A0A1C7GXX6-F1
#
_cell.length_a   1.000
_cell.length_b   1.000
_cell.length_c   1.000
_cell.angle_alpha   90.00
_cell.angle_beta   90.00
_cell.angle_gamma   90.00
#
_symmetry.space_group_name_H-M   'P 1'
#
loop_
_entity.id
_entity.type
_entity.pdbx_description
1 polymer ?
#
loop_
_entity_poly.entity_id
_entity_poly.type
_entity_poly.pdbx_seq_one_letter_code
_entity_poly.pdbx_strand_id
1 'polypeptide(L)'
;MSMAINMPLGGLIDKSLKGEARFAHEEWLRTYVKRLTNGNKTKLKQALNEVDEAINQWRDGFFISTYDEKLSAVRQGKLNMDSQELEDVYNEETYLQKEGKTGLVADFLYNSIAQYGFINEHHRDAIESAWMFHDMEFLQQQWEYYALVQIRSLRAVIVSMLGTVPTIPETEPQNAKREPKRIEDYPEVFDITLCCELTNYAKDTIYKWTRTREIPCHRSGTNGRKLVFKRDEIVAWMTARKQETKDEFIKRMESQLAARLRK
;
A
#
# COMPACT_ATOMS: atom_id res chain seq x y z
N MET A 1 -17.31 -20.44 -3.11
CA MET A 1 -16.63 -20.11 -1.83
C MET A 1 -16.82 -18.61 -1.61
N SER A 2 -17.58 -18.20 -0.57
CA SER A 2 -17.92 -16.78 -0.35
C SER A 2 -16.68 -16.03 0.16
N MET A 3 -16.34 -14.91 -0.47
CA MET A 3 -15.22 -14.08 -0.02
C MET A 3 -15.63 -13.38 1.28
N ALA A 4 -14.94 -13.73 2.37
CA ALA A 4 -15.22 -13.14 3.68
C ALA A 4 -15.06 -11.62 3.61
N ILE A 5 -16.08 -10.91 4.10
CA ILE A 5 -16.10 -9.45 4.13
C ILE A 5 -14.82 -8.97 4.81
N ASN A 6 -14.39 -9.49 5.96
CA ASN A 6 -13.22 -8.97 6.69
C ASN A 6 -11.85 -9.55 6.29
N MET A 7 -11.69 -10.07 5.07
CA MET A 7 -10.42 -10.66 4.64
C MET A 7 -9.27 -9.64 4.60
N PRO A 8 -8.09 -9.92 5.21
CA PRO A 8 -6.91 -9.07 5.09
C PRO A 8 -6.33 -9.10 3.67
N LEU A 9 -5.58 -8.07 3.27
CA LEU A 9 -5.02 -7.97 1.92
C LEU A 9 -4.16 -9.18 1.56
N GLY A 10 -3.26 -9.60 2.45
CA GLY A 10 -2.44 -10.79 2.25
C GLY A 10 -3.26 -12.07 2.01
N GLY A 11 -4.42 -12.21 2.67
CA GLY A 11 -5.32 -13.35 2.44
C GLY A 11 -6.00 -13.30 1.07
N LEU A 12 -6.31 -12.11 0.55
CA LEU A 12 -6.82 -11.94 -0.81
C LEU A 12 -5.74 -12.21 -1.85
N ILE A 13 -4.51 -11.74 -1.60
CA ILE A 13 -3.34 -11.99 -2.47
C ILE A 13 -3.08 -13.50 -2.58
N ASP A 14 -2.98 -14.22 -1.47
CA ASP A 14 -2.74 -15.67 -1.45
C ASP A 14 -3.80 -16.43 -2.26
N LYS A 15 -5.08 -16.12 -2.02
CA LYS A 15 -6.19 -16.72 -2.79
C LYS A 15 -6.15 -16.36 -4.27
N SER A 16 -5.72 -15.15 -4.62
CA SER A 16 -5.63 -14.71 -6.00
C SER A 16 -4.53 -15.44 -6.75
N LEU A 17 -3.38 -15.66 -6.11
CA LEU A 17 -2.25 -16.42 -6.67
C LEU A 17 -2.57 -17.91 -6.83
N LYS A 18 -3.40 -18.48 -5.93
CA LYS A 18 -3.90 -19.87 -6.04
C LYS A 18 -5.05 -20.04 -7.02
N GLY A 19 -5.53 -18.95 -7.62
CA GLY A 19 -6.69 -18.98 -8.51
C GLY A 19 -8.01 -19.29 -7.79
N GLU A 20 -8.10 -19.08 -6.47
CA GLU A 20 -9.28 -19.32 -5.64
C GLU A 20 -10.23 -18.11 -5.53
N ALA A 21 -9.79 -16.93 -5.98
CA ALA A 21 -10.56 -15.68 -5.97
C ALA A 21 -11.40 -15.45 -7.25
N ARG A 22 -11.80 -16.52 -7.97
CA ARG A 22 -12.49 -16.47 -9.29
C ARG A 22 -13.78 -15.64 -9.31
N PHE A 23 -14.39 -15.36 -8.17
CA PHE A 23 -15.67 -14.66 -8.05
C PHE A 23 -15.56 -13.19 -7.61
N ALA A 24 -14.34 -12.67 -7.50
CA ALA A 24 -14.10 -11.27 -7.14
C ALA A 24 -14.41 -10.35 -8.33
N HIS A 25 -15.68 -10.05 -8.56
CA HIS A 25 -16.08 -9.07 -9.59
C HIS A 25 -15.51 -7.68 -9.29
N GLU A 26 -15.30 -6.87 -10.33
CA GLU A 26 -14.64 -5.56 -10.22
C GLU A 26 -15.28 -4.66 -9.15
N GLU A 27 -16.62 -4.61 -9.08
CA GLU A 27 -17.34 -3.81 -8.09
C GLU A 27 -17.10 -4.28 -6.65
N TRP A 28 -16.98 -5.60 -6.45
CA TRP A 28 -16.61 -6.16 -5.16
C TRP A 28 -15.17 -5.78 -4.79
N LEU A 29 -14.23 -5.89 -5.73
CA LEU A 29 -12.84 -5.47 -5.53
C LEU A 29 -12.74 -3.97 -5.20
N ARG A 30 -13.52 -3.13 -5.90
CA ARG A 30 -13.59 -1.69 -5.61
C ARG A 30 -14.10 -1.45 -4.18
N THR A 31 -15.18 -2.11 -3.78
CA THR A 31 -15.72 -1.98 -2.42
C THR A 31 -14.71 -2.46 -1.37
N TYR A 32 -14.05 -3.58 -1.63
CA TYR A 32 -13.01 -4.16 -0.78
C TYR A 32 -11.83 -3.20 -0.57
N VAL A 33 -11.24 -2.70 -1.67
CA VAL A 33 -10.09 -1.79 -1.63
C VAL A 33 -10.46 -0.47 -0.96
N LYS A 34 -11.66 0.07 -1.24
CA LYS A 34 -12.15 1.30 -0.59
C LYS A 34 -12.23 1.15 0.92
N ARG A 35 -12.71 0.01 1.42
CA ARG A 35 -12.77 -0.26 2.86
C ARG A 35 -11.39 -0.52 3.46
N LEU A 36 -10.52 -1.25 2.76
CA LEU A 36 -9.17 -1.54 3.23
C LEU A 36 -8.35 -0.24 3.44
N THR A 37 -8.51 0.71 2.51
CA THR A 37 -7.69 1.93 2.46
C THR A 37 -8.41 3.16 2.99
N ASN A 38 -9.72 3.11 3.20
CA ASN A 38 -10.59 4.28 3.43
C ASN A 38 -10.41 5.39 2.38
N GLY A 39 -10.03 5.02 1.14
CA GLY A 39 -9.70 5.98 0.07
C GLY A 39 -8.41 6.76 0.29
N ASN A 40 -7.60 6.42 1.30
CA ASN A 40 -6.33 7.08 1.57
C ASN A 40 -5.28 6.70 0.51
N LYS A 41 -4.70 7.72 -0.13
CA LYS A 41 -3.71 7.56 -1.21
C LYS A 41 -2.46 6.79 -0.77
N THR A 42 -1.94 7.05 0.42
CA THR A 42 -0.75 6.37 0.95
C THR A 42 -1.04 4.89 1.19
N LYS A 43 -2.21 4.57 1.75
CA LYS A 43 -2.65 3.17 1.93
C LYS A 43 -2.89 2.46 0.60
N LEU A 44 -3.41 3.16 -0.41
CA LEU A 44 -3.55 2.62 -1.77
C LEU A 44 -2.19 2.32 -2.41
N LYS A 45 -1.20 3.22 -2.26
CA LYS A 45 0.19 2.97 -2.71
C LYS A 45 0.81 1.78 -1.98
N GLN A 46 0.62 1.68 -0.67
CA GLN A 46 1.10 0.54 0.11
C GLN A 46 0.46 -0.76 -0.37
N ALA A 47 -0.86 -0.79 -0.56
CA ALA A 47 -1.57 -1.96 -1.07
C ALA A 47 -1.10 -2.34 -2.49
N LEU A 48 -0.84 -1.35 -3.35
CA LEU A 48 -0.28 -1.61 -4.68
C LEU A 48 1.11 -2.24 -4.58
N ASN A 49 1.97 -1.71 -3.72
CA ASN A 49 3.31 -2.26 -3.52
C ASN A 49 3.25 -3.70 -2.99
N GLU A 50 2.37 -4.00 -2.03
CA GLU A 50 2.19 -5.36 -1.52
C GLU A 50 1.71 -6.33 -2.61
N VAL A 51 0.83 -5.89 -3.51
CA VAL A 51 0.38 -6.69 -4.66
C VAL A 51 1.50 -6.89 -5.68
N ASP A 52 2.24 -5.83 -6.03
CA ASP A 52 3.33 -5.89 -7.01
C ASP A 52 4.48 -6.77 -6.50
N GLU A 53 4.82 -6.65 -5.22
CA GLU A 53 5.80 -7.51 -4.56
C GLU A 53 5.37 -8.98 -4.57
N ALA A 54 4.09 -9.27 -4.26
CA ALA A 54 3.58 -10.64 -4.31
C ALA A 54 3.61 -11.24 -5.73
N ILE A 55 3.35 -10.44 -6.76
CA ILE A 55 3.48 -10.86 -8.17
C ILE A 55 4.95 -11.18 -8.49
N ASN A 56 5.89 -10.33 -8.06
CA ASN A 56 7.31 -10.54 -8.30
C ASN A 56 7.82 -11.79 -7.58
N GLN A 57 7.47 -11.96 -6.30
CA GLN A 57 7.84 -13.15 -5.53
C GLN A 57 7.25 -14.43 -6.13
N TRP A 58 6.03 -14.37 -6.65
CA TRP A 58 5.44 -15.51 -7.37
C TRP A 58 6.26 -15.84 -8.64
N ARG A 59 6.66 -14.83 -9.42
CA ARG A 59 7.50 -15.02 -10.62
C ARG A 59 8.88 -15.57 -10.29
N ASP A 60 9.50 -15.08 -9.21
CA ASP A 60 10.82 -15.52 -8.75
C ASP A 60 10.85 -17.00 -8.33
N GLY A 61 9.68 -17.60 -8.11
CA GLY A 61 9.51 -19.03 -7.90
C GLY A 61 9.71 -19.89 -9.15
N PHE A 62 9.93 -19.29 -10.32
CA PHE A 62 10.06 -20.00 -11.59
C PHE A 62 11.33 -19.59 -12.36
N PHE A 63 11.84 -20.48 -13.20
CA PHE A 63 12.89 -20.18 -14.17
C PHE A 63 12.67 -20.99 -15.45
N ILE A 64 13.15 -20.52 -16.61
CA ILE A 64 13.11 -21.31 -17.85
C ILE A 64 14.21 -22.35 -17.78
N SER A 65 13.85 -23.64 -17.83
CA SER A 65 14.82 -24.73 -17.92
C SER A 65 15.27 -24.88 -19.37
N THR A 66 16.58 -24.84 -19.58
CA THR A 66 17.23 -24.88 -20.90
C THR A 66 18.21 -26.03 -21.04
N TYR A 67 18.57 -26.72 -19.95
CA TYR A 67 19.57 -27.78 -19.95
C TYR A 67 19.27 -28.89 -20.97
N ASP A 68 18.07 -29.49 -20.92
CA ASP A 68 17.71 -30.61 -21.79
C ASP A 68 17.68 -30.22 -23.27
N GLU A 69 17.23 -29.00 -23.57
CA GLU A 69 17.21 -28.43 -24.92
C GLU A 69 18.63 -28.18 -25.44
N LYS A 70 19.49 -27.55 -24.63
CA LYS A 70 20.90 -27.30 -24.97
C LYS A 70 21.66 -28.61 -25.16
N LEU A 71 21.48 -29.59 -24.28
CA LEU A 71 22.07 -30.92 -24.39
C LEU A 71 21.66 -31.60 -25.71
N SER A 72 20.38 -31.52 -26.06
CA SER A 72 19.85 -32.07 -27.31
C SER A 72 20.42 -31.34 -28.53
N ALA A 73 20.53 -30.01 -28.49
CA ALA A 73 21.11 -29.20 -29.57
C ALA A 73 22.59 -29.50 -29.79
N VAL A 74 23.37 -29.69 -28.73
CA VAL A 74 24.78 -30.10 -28.80
C VAL A 74 24.91 -31.49 -29.43
N ARG A 75 24.10 -32.46 -28.99
CA ARG A 75 24.09 -33.82 -29.56
C ARG A 75 23.73 -33.84 -31.05
N GLN A 76 22.91 -32.89 -31.50
CA GLN A 76 22.53 -32.74 -32.91
C GLN A 76 23.54 -31.90 -33.72
N GLY A 77 24.59 -31.37 -33.09
CA GLY A 77 25.57 -30.48 -33.73
C GLY A 77 25.02 -29.10 -34.10
N LYS A 78 23.87 -28.70 -33.53
CA LYS A 78 23.22 -27.40 -33.77
C LYS A 78 23.74 -26.29 -32.86
N LEU A 79 24.29 -26.67 -31.70
CA LEU A 79 24.87 -25.77 -30.73
C LEU A 79 26.33 -26.18 -30.48
N ASN A 80 27.25 -25.22 -30.56
CA ASN A 80 28.64 -25.42 -30.20
C ASN A 80 28.82 -24.97 -28.74
N MET A 81 28.78 -25.95 -27.83
CA MET A 81 28.92 -25.75 -26.39
C MET A 81 29.73 -26.91 -25.85
N ASP A 82 30.71 -26.65 -25.00
CA ASP A 82 31.58 -27.68 -24.46
C ASP A 82 30.95 -28.40 -23.24
N SER A 83 31.63 -29.44 -22.76
CA SER A 83 31.13 -30.23 -21.64
C SER A 83 31.10 -29.45 -20.32
N GLN A 84 31.98 -28.47 -20.14
CA GLN A 84 32.02 -27.66 -18.92
C GLN A 84 30.88 -26.65 -18.91
N GLU A 85 30.62 -25.99 -20.04
CA GLU A 85 29.51 -25.06 -20.19
C GLU A 85 28.15 -25.75 -19.96
N LEU A 86 27.96 -26.98 -20.49
CA LEU A 86 26.74 -27.75 -20.24
C LEU A 86 26.59 -28.15 -18.76
N GLU A 87 27.69 -28.52 -18.12
CA GLU A 87 27.73 -28.87 -16.69
C GLU A 87 27.42 -27.66 -15.82
N ASP A 88 27.89 -26.47 -16.19
CA ASP A 88 27.59 -25.21 -15.49
C ASP A 88 26.08 -24.91 -15.54
N VAL A 89 25.43 -25.06 -16.71
CA VAL A 89 23.97 -24.91 -16.85
C VAL A 89 23.21 -25.92 -15.98
N TYR A 90 23.62 -27.20 -16.00
CA TYR A 90 23.01 -28.23 -15.17
C TYR A 90 23.10 -27.89 -13.67
N ASN A 91 24.28 -27.44 -13.23
CA ASN A 91 24.53 -27.09 -11.85
C ASN A 91 23.74 -25.85 -11.42
N GLU A 92 23.62 -24.84 -12.28
CA GLU A 92 22.80 -23.65 -12.04
C GLU A 92 21.31 -24.02 -11.88
N GLU A 93 20.74 -24.80 -12.81
CA GLU A 93 19.34 -25.23 -12.72
C GLU A 93 19.09 -26.12 -11.49
N THR A 94 20.02 -27.02 -11.17
CA THR A 94 19.97 -27.86 -9.96
C THR A 94 20.02 -27.02 -8.69
N TYR A 95 20.82 -25.94 -8.68
CA TYR A 95 20.88 -25.00 -7.57
C TYR A 95 19.54 -24.27 -7.38
N LEU A 96 18.95 -23.74 -8.45
CA LEU A 96 17.65 -23.08 -8.42
C LEU A 96 16.53 -24.02 -7.93
N GLN A 97 16.55 -25.28 -8.35
CA GLN A 97 15.61 -26.30 -7.87
C GLN A 97 15.79 -26.59 -6.37
N LYS A 98 17.04 -26.60 -5.85
CA LYS A 98 17.32 -26.74 -4.41
C LYS A 98 16.84 -25.53 -3.60
N GLU A 99 16.80 -24.34 -4.20
CA GLU A 99 16.15 -23.15 -3.62
C GLU A 99 14.62 -23.22 -3.63
N GLY A 100 14.04 -24.27 -4.23
CA GLY A 100 12.60 -24.48 -4.32
C GLY A 100 11.95 -23.84 -5.56
N LYS A 101 12.74 -23.36 -6.52
CA LYS A 101 12.21 -22.83 -7.77
C LYS A 101 11.81 -23.93 -8.74
N THR A 102 10.77 -23.67 -9.51
CA THR A 102 10.22 -24.60 -10.50
C THR A 102 10.77 -24.28 -11.88
N GLY A 103 11.41 -25.28 -12.52
CA GLY A 103 11.85 -25.18 -13.91
C GLY A 103 10.66 -25.28 -14.86
N LEU A 104 10.51 -24.27 -15.71
CA LEU A 104 9.49 -24.20 -16.76
C LEU A 104 10.05 -24.86 -18.02
N VAL A 105 9.29 -25.82 -18.55
CA VAL A 105 9.54 -26.47 -19.84
C VAL A 105 8.34 -26.27 -20.76
N ALA A 106 8.54 -26.36 -22.07
CA ALA A 106 7.52 -26.06 -23.07
C ALA A 106 6.22 -26.86 -22.83
N ASP A 107 6.34 -28.16 -22.55
CA ASP A 107 5.20 -29.04 -22.27
C ASP A 107 4.41 -28.61 -21.03
N PHE A 108 5.10 -28.17 -19.97
CA PHE A 108 4.44 -27.68 -18.77
C PHE A 108 3.62 -26.42 -19.07
N LEU A 109 4.20 -25.47 -19.79
CA LEU A 109 3.56 -24.20 -20.14
C LEU A 109 2.35 -24.44 -21.05
N TYR A 110 2.51 -25.26 -22.10
CA TYR A 110 1.42 -25.63 -23.01
C TYR A 110 0.26 -26.26 -22.25
N ASN A 111 0.54 -27.31 -21.46
CA ASN A 111 -0.49 -28.03 -20.71
C ASN A 111 -1.17 -27.12 -19.68
N SER A 112 -0.42 -26.23 -19.03
CA SER A 112 -0.98 -25.26 -18.08
C SER A 112 -1.90 -24.25 -18.76
N ILE A 113 -1.54 -23.71 -19.92
CA ILE A 113 -2.40 -22.82 -20.70
C ILE A 113 -3.65 -23.55 -21.17
N ALA A 114 -3.49 -24.77 -21.69
CA ALA A 114 -4.60 -25.58 -22.18
C ALA A 114 -5.65 -25.89 -21.10
N GLN A 115 -5.25 -26.01 -19.82
CA GLN A 115 -6.19 -26.18 -18.69
C GLN A 115 -7.13 -24.99 -18.50
N TYR A 116 -6.70 -23.77 -18.85
CA TYR A 116 -7.57 -22.58 -18.82
C TYR A 116 -8.49 -22.50 -20.05
N GLY A 117 -8.16 -23.23 -21.11
CA GLY A 117 -8.81 -23.16 -22.42
C GLY A 117 -8.23 -22.08 -23.31
N PHE A 118 -8.51 -22.18 -24.61
CA PHE A 118 -8.08 -21.20 -25.60
C PHE A 118 -9.19 -20.19 -25.90
N ILE A 119 -8.82 -18.92 -26.08
CA ILE A 119 -9.76 -17.84 -26.39
C ILE A 119 -10.51 -18.11 -27.70
N ASN A 120 -9.78 -18.57 -28.72
CA ASN A 120 -10.29 -18.94 -30.04
C ASN A 120 -9.27 -19.86 -30.75
N GLU A 121 -9.59 -20.27 -31.97
CA GLU A 121 -8.72 -21.14 -32.79
C GLU A 121 -7.37 -20.47 -33.09
N HIS A 122 -7.34 -19.20 -33.47
CA HIS A 122 -6.08 -18.49 -33.72
C HIS A 122 -5.16 -18.42 -32.50
N HIS A 123 -5.72 -18.26 -31.30
CA HIS A 123 -4.97 -18.30 -30.06
C HIS A 123 -4.40 -19.69 -29.83
N ARG A 124 -5.19 -20.76 -30.06
CA ARG A 124 -4.69 -22.13 -30.01
C ARG A 124 -3.51 -22.33 -30.97
N ASP A 125 -3.68 -21.94 -32.24
CA ASP A 125 -2.63 -22.09 -33.26
C ASP A 125 -1.34 -21.36 -32.87
N ALA A 126 -1.46 -20.17 -32.27
CA ALA A 126 -0.31 -19.42 -31.76
C ALA A 126 0.39 -20.13 -30.58
N ILE A 127 -0.37 -20.66 -29.63
CA ILE A 127 0.19 -21.43 -28.50
C ILE A 127 0.85 -22.72 -29.00
N GLU A 128 0.21 -23.46 -29.91
CA GLU A 128 0.74 -24.70 -30.48
C GLU A 128 2.00 -24.46 -31.31
N SER A 129 2.04 -23.37 -32.08
CA SER A 129 3.25 -22.96 -32.81
C SER A 129 4.38 -22.61 -31.85
N ALA A 130 4.11 -21.80 -30.83
CA ALA A 130 5.11 -21.43 -29.82
C ALA A 130 5.65 -22.66 -29.07
N TRP A 131 4.78 -23.61 -28.74
CA TRP A 131 5.18 -24.90 -28.17
C TRP A 131 6.06 -25.71 -29.13
N MET A 132 5.68 -25.85 -30.39
CA MET A 132 6.45 -26.61 -31.38
C MET A 132 7.82 -25.98 -31.69
N PHE A 133 7.93 -24.66 -31.63
CA PHE A 133 9.17 -23.93 -31.89
C PHE A 133 9.93 -23.54 -30.62
N HIS A 134 9.50 -24.01 -29.44
CA HIS A 134 10.13 -23.69 -28.15
C HIS A 134 10.27 -22.17 -27.89
N ASP A 135 9.26 -21.38 -28.28
CA ASP A 135 9.18 -19.97 -27.92
C ASP A 135 8.74 -19.82 -26.46
N MET A 136 9.70 -20.06 -25.56
CA MET A 136 9.51 -20.10 -24.12
C MET A 136 9.10 -18.75 -23.54
N GLU A 137 9.58 -17.64 -24.12
CA GLU A 137 9.23 -16.29 -23.68
C GLU A 137 7.74 -16.02 -23.94
N PHE A 138 7.25 -16.32 -25.15
CA PHE A 138 5.84 -16.19 -25.46
C PHE A 138 4.97 -17.11 -24.60
N LEU A 139 5.34 -18.39 -24.47
CA LEU A 139 4.60 -19.35 -23.65
C LEU A 139 4.52 -18.93 -22.18
N GLN A 140 5.63 -18.47 -21.60
CA GLN A 140 5.65 -17.96 -20.24
C GLN A 140 4.71 -16.76 -20.11
N GLN A 141 4.78 -15.80 -21.04
CA GLN A 141 3.91 -14.62 -21.01
C GLN A 141 2.42 -14.99 -21.07
N GLN A 142 2.05 -15.94 -21.94
CA GLN A 142 0.67 -16.41 -22.06
C GLN A 142 0.23 -17.14 -20.80
N TRP A 143 1.06 -18.03 -20.25
CA TRP A 143 0.76 -18.71 -19.00
C TRP A 143 0.58 -17.73 -17.83
N GLU A 144 1.48 -16.75 -17.68
CA GLU A 144 1.38 -15.70 -16.66
C GLU A 144 0.09 -14.88 -16.80
N TYR A 145 -0.35 -14.61 -18.02
CA TYR A 145 -1.60 -13.89 -18.27
C TYR A 145 -2.79 -14.59 -17.61
N TYR A 146 -2.89 -15.92 -17.76
CA TYR A 146 -3.97 -16.70 -17.15
C TYR A 146 -3.75 -16.92 -15.65
N ALA A 147 -2.54 -17.31 -15.23
CA ALA A 147 -2.23 -17.62 -13.85
C ALA A 147 -2.43 -16.41 -12.92
N LEU A 148 -2.10 -15.20 -13.39
CA LEU A 148 -2.16 -13.98 -12.58
C LEU A 148 -3.44 -13.16 -12.79
N VAL A 149 -4.45 -13.69 -13.50
CA VAL A 149 -5.65 -12.92 -13.89
C VAL A 149 -6.31 -12.23 -12.69
N GLN A 150 -6.49 -12.94 -11.57
CA GLN A 150 -7.19 -12.44 -10.38
C GLN A 150 -6.40 -11.34 -9.67
N ILE A 151 -5.10 -11.56 -9.45
CA ILE A 151 -4.25 -10.57 -8.78
C ILE A 151 -4.02 -9.34 -9.68
N ARG A 152 -3.99 -9.51 -11.00
CA ARG A 152 -3.95 -8.41 -11.97
C ARG A 152 -5.25 -7.60 -11.95
N SER A 153 -6.41 -8.22 -11.78
CA SER A 153 -7.68 -7.50 -11.58
C SER A 153 -7.67 -6.66 -10.30
N LEU A 154 -7.18 -7.21 -9.18
CA LEU A 154 -6.99 -6.46 -7.93
C LEU A 154 -6.06 -5.26 -8.14
N ARG A 155 -4.89 -5.50 -8.75
CA ARG A 155 -3.92 -4.46 -9.10
C ARG A 155 -4.55 -3.35 -9.94
N ALA A 156 -5.28 -3.72 -11.00
CA ALA A 156 -5.94 -2.78 -11.90
C ALA A 156 -6.96 -1.89 -11.18
N VAL A 157 -7.74 -2.47 -10.24
CA VAL A 157 -8.66 -1.70 -9.40
C VAL A 157 -7.91 -0.71 -8.50
N ILE A 158 -6.82 -1.12 -7.86
CA ILE A 158 -6.01 -0.22 -7.01
C ILE A 158 -5.43 0.93 -7.82
N VAL A 159 -4.87 0.65 -9.02
CA VAL A 159 -4.33 1.67 -9.94
C VAL A 159 -5.43 2.62 -10.42
N SER A 160 -6.59 2.09 -10.82
CA SER A 160 -7.75 2.90 -11.21
C SER A 160 -8.17 3.83 -10.07
N MET A 161 -8.25 3.31 -8.84
CA MET A 161 -8.57 4.11 -7.66
C MET A 161 -7.54 5.21 -7.43
N LEU A 162 -6.23 4.90 -7.50
CA LEU A 162 -5.15 5.88 -7.37
C LEU A 162 -5.24 7.01 -8.42
N GLY A 163 -5.62 6.69 -9.65
CA GLY A 163 -5.83 7.67 -10.72
C GLY A 163 -7.06 8.56 -10.50
N THR A 164 -8.08 8.05 -9.82
CA THR A 164 -9.30 8.81 -9.47
C THR A 164 -9.20 9.59 -8.17
N VAL A 165 -8.23 9.30 -7.29
CA VAL A 165 -7.97 10.12 -6.11
C VAL A 165 -7.45 11.47 -6.63
N PRO A 166 -8.20 12.58 -6.45
CA PRO A 166 -7.70 13.88 -6.85
C PRO A 166 -6.33 14.08 -6.22
N THR A 167 -5.36 14.58 -6.98
CA THR A 167 -4.06 15.01 -6.47
C THR A 167 -4.26 16.24 -5.60
N ILE A 168 -4.96 16.06 -4.48
CA ILE A 168 -4.86 16.97 -3.37
C ILE A 168 -3.43 16.73 -2.86
N PRO A 169 -2.52 17.72 -2.94
CA PRO A 169 -1.23 17.60 -2.27
C PRO A 169 -1.52 17.17 -0.84
N GLU A 170 -0.80 16.14 -0.37
CA GLU A 170 -1.04 15.46 0.91
C GLU A 170 -1.40 16.49 1.99
N THR A 171 -2.70 16.68 2.19
CA THR A 171 -3.20 17.42 3.32
C THR A 171 -3.33 16.36 4.38
N GLU A 172 -2.26 16.27 5.17
CA GLU A 172 -2.39 16.20 6.62
C GLU A 172 -3.70 16.92 7.03
N PRO A 173 -4.46 16.36 7.99
CA PRO A 173 -5.76 16.89 8.39
C PRO A 173 -5.69 18.42 8.45
N GLN A 174 -6.53 19.07 7.65
CA GLN A 174 -6.57 20.51 7.44
C GLN A 174 -6.54 21.27 8.78
N ASN A 175 -5.35 21.57 9.25
CA ASN A 175 -5.06 22.80 9.95
C ASN A 175 -4.26 23.60 8.93
N ALA A 176 -4.84 24.69 8.47
CA ALA A 176 -4.19 25.63 7.58
C ALA A 176 -2.77 25.93 8.09
N LYS A 177 -1.75 25.38 7.45
CA LYS A 177 -0.39 25.93 7.47
C LYS A 177 -0.45 27.24 6.68
N ARG A 178 -1.09 28.24 7.28
CA ARG A 178 -0.59 29.62 7.14
C ARG A 178 0.83 29.58 7.68
N GLU A 179 1.75 30.24 6.99
CA GLU A 179 3.06 30.54 7.57
C GLU A 179 2.86 31.01 9.02
N PRO A 180 3.63 30.54 10.00
CA PRO A 180 3.47 30.99 11.37
C PRO A 180 3.67 32.49 11.39
N LYS A 181 2.56 33.22 11.51
CA LYS A 181 2.55 34.65 11.75
C LYS A 181 3.49 34.91 12.91
N ARG A 182 4.40 35.87 12.76
CA ARG A 182 5.26 36.24 13.88
C ARG A 182 4.37 36.77 15.00
N ILE A 183 4.82 36.67 16.24
CA ILE A 183 4.01 37.08 17.41
C ILE A 183 3.56 38.56 17.26
N GLU A 184 4.38 39.38 16.59
CA GLU A 184 4.11 40.79 16.30
C GLU A 184 2.92 41.00 15.32
N ASP A 185 2.60 40.02 14.48
CA ASP A 185 1.54 40.10 13.46
C ASP A 185 0.14 39.85 14.03
N TYR A 186 0.03 39.43 15.30
CA TYR A 186 -1.26 39.26 15.98
C TYR A 186 -1.74 40.59 16.56
N PRO A 187 -3.05 40.92 16.44
CA PRO A 187 -3.60 42.14 17.01
C PRO A 187 -3.49 42.13 18.55
N GLU A 188 -3.53 43.31 19.19
CA GLU A 188 -3.43 43.41 20.66
C GLU A 188 -4.55 42.66 21.39
N VAL A 189 -5.75 42.63 20.80
CA VAL A 189 -6.93 41.92 21.30
C VAL A 189 -7.49 41.02 20.20
N PHE A 190 -7.68 39.74 20.51
CA PHE A 190 -8.15 38.75 19.55
C PHE A 190 -9.18 37.77 20.14
N ASP A 191 -9.83 37.01 19.25
CA ASP A 191 -10.81 36.00 19.60
C ASP A 191 -10.17 34.62 19.87
N ILE A 192 -11.01 33.65 20.21
CA ILE A 192 -10.54 32.29 20.49
C ILE A 192 -9.87 31.63 19.28
N THR A 193 -10.27 31.97 18.05
CA THR A 193 -9.72 31.38 16.84
C THR A 193 -8.24 31.74 16.71
N LEU A 194 -7.94 33.04 16.85
CA LEU A 194 -6.56 33.54 16.86
C LEU A 194 -5.76 33.08 18.09
N CYS A 195 -6.41 32.87 19.24
CA CYS A 195 -5.76 32.28 20.40
C CYS A 195 -5.34 30.82 20.17
N CYS A 196 -6.14 30.03 19.44
CA CYS A 196 -5.77 28.69 19.00
C CYS A 196 -4.56 28.74 18.06
N GLU A 197 -4.56 29.67 17.10
CA GLU A 197 -3.43 29.88 16.18
C GLU A 197 -2.14 30.24 16.92
N LEU A 198 -2.19 31.21 17.85
CA LEU A 198 -1.01 31.70 18.57
C LEU A 198 -0.42 30.67 19.54
N THR A 199 -1.27 29.92 20.24
CA THR A 199 -0.83 28.98 21.28
C THR A 199 -0.63 27.55 20.78
N ASN A 200 -1.10 27.26 19.57
CA ASN A 200 -1.13 25.93 18.95
C ASN A 200 -1.89 24.87 19.76
N TYR A 201 -2.84 25.29 20.62
CA TYR A 201 -3.73 24.39 21.34
C TYR A 201 -5.11 24.30 20.68
N ALA A 202 -5.74 23.13 20.79
CA ALA A 202 -7.11 22.93 20.32
C ALA A 202 -8.11 23.81 21.08
N LYS A 203 -9.16 24.24 20.38
CA LYS A 203 -10.21 25.11 20.91
C LYS A 203 -10.84 24.59 22.21
N ASP A 204 -11.08 23.28 22.29
CA ASP A 204 -11.65 22.64 23.49
C ASP A 204 -10.72 22.73 24.70
N THR A 205 -9.41 22.59 24.49
CA THR A 205 -8.39 22.76 25.54
C THR A 205 -8.39 24.20 26.04
N ILE A 206 -8.45 25.17 25.15
CA ILE A 206 -8.49 26.59 25.50
C ILE A 206 -9.79 26.93 26.24
N TYR A 207 -10.95 26.39 25.82
CA TYR A 207 -12.21 26.54 26.57
C TYR A 207 -12.13 25.93 27.98
N LYS A 208 -11.51 24.76 28.12
CA LYS A 208 -11.30 24.13 29.43
C LYS A 208 -10.48 25.05 30.33
N TRP A 209 -9.37 25.59 29.83
CA TRP A 209 -8.51 26.49 30.59
C TRP A 209 -9.14 27.85 30.88
N THR A 210 -10.01 28.32 29.99
CA THR A 210 -10.83 29.51 30.22
C THR A 210 -11.78 29.28 31.41
N ARG A 211 -12.38 28.09 31.49
CA ARG A 211 -13.29 27.70 32.58
C ARG A 211 -12.56 27.49 33.90
N THR A 212 -11.36 26.88 33.88
CA THR A 212 -10.53 26.66 35.08
C THR A 212 -9.69 27.88 35.47
N ARG A 213 -9.80 29.00 34.73
CA ARG A 213 -9.02 30.24 34.91
C ARG A 213 -7.50 30.02 34.81
N GLU A 214 -7.09 29.01 34.05
CA GLU A 214 -5.68 28.69 33.81
C GLU A 214 -5.07 29.54 32.70
N ILE A 215 -5.88 30.03 31.75
CA ILE A 215 -5.45 30.93 30.66
C ILE A 215 -6.07 32.32 30.85
N PRO A 216 -5.30 33.42 30.73
CA PRO A 216 -5.84 34.77 30.81
C PRO A 216 -6.89 35.01 29.72
N CYS A 217 -8.07 35.50 30.11
CA CYS A 217 -9.15 35.82 29.19
C CYS A 217 -10.03 36.93 29.74
N HIS A 218 -10.62 37.72 28.85
CA HIS A 218 -11.49 38.83 29.17
C HIS A 218 -12.83 38.69 28.45
N ARG A 219 -13.83 39.46 28.89
CA ARG A 219 -15.14 39.52 28.23
C ARG A 219 -15.35 40.91 27.67
N SER A 220 -15.70 41.02 26.39
CA SER A 220 -15.97 42.29 25.71
C SER A 220 -17.40 42.37 25.18
N GLY A 221 -17.95 43.59 25.19
CA GLY A 221 -19.30 43.94 24.73
C GLY A 221 -20.28 44.28 25.87
N THR A 222 -21.31 45.05 25.54
CA THR A 222 -22.38 45.55 26.43
C THR A 222 -23.10 44.47 27.26
N ASN A 223 -22.96 43.18 26.90
CA ASN A 223 -23.53 42.03 27.62
C ASN A 223 -22.50 40.92 27.98
N GLY A 224 -21.18 41.17 27.87
CA GLY A 224 -20.13 40.23 28.32
C GLY A 224 -20.08 38.86 27.62
N ARG A 225 -20.79 38.68 26.50
CA ARG A 225 -20.93 37.38 25.83
C ARG A 225 -19.70 36.97 25.02
N LYS A 226 -18.87 37.91 24.55
CA LYS A 226 -17.73 37.59 23.69
C LYS A 226 -16.45 37.42 24.51
N LEU A 227 -15.84 36.25 24.40
CA LEU A 227 -14.53 35.95 24.98
C LEU A 227 -13.43 36.59 24.12
N VAL A 228 -12.53 37.33 24.75
CA VAL A 228 -11.40 37.99 24.09
C VAL A 228 -10.11 37.75 24.87
N PHE A 229 -8.99 37.76 24.14
CA PHE A 229 -7.66 37.47 24.65
C PHE A 229 -6.73 38.62 24.30
N LYS A 230 -5.81 38.96 25.21
CA LYS A 230 -4.79 39.99 24.98
C LYS A 230 -3.45 39.34 24.67
N ARG A 231 -2.75 39.86 23.66
CA ARG A 231 -1.47 39.31 23.19
C ARG A 231 -0.43 39.18 24.30
N ASP A 232 -0.17 40.26 25.03
CA ASP A 232 0.90 40.31 26.02
C ASP A 232 0.67 39.34 27.17
N GLU A 233 -0.59 39.18 27.59
CA GLU A 233 -0.97 38.22 28.65
C GLU A 233 -0.83 36.77 28.19
N ILE A 234 -1.21 36.46 26.95
CA ILE A 234 -1.07 35.11 26.39
C ILE A 234 0.41 34.75 26.15
N VAL A 235 1.21 35.70 25.67
CA VAL A 235 2.66 35.49 25.49
C VAL A 235 3.36 35.30 26.83
N ALA A 236 3.06 36.14 27.83
CA ALA A 236 3.60 35.98 29.19
C ALA A 236 3.20 34.63 29.80
N TRP A 237 1.95 34.20 29.58
CA TRP A 237 1.45 32.91 30.01
C TRP A 237 2.16 31.73 29.32
N MET A 238 2.38 31.81 28.00
CA MET A 238 3.12 30.80 27.23
C MET A 238 4.57 30.68 27.72
N THR A 239 5.21 31.81 28.04
CA THR A 239 6.59 31.84 28.55
C THR A 239 6.70 31.31 29.98
N ALA A 240 5.70 31.57 30.83
CA ALA A 240 5.66 31.08 32.20
C ALA A 240 5.30 29.58 32.30
N ARG A 241 4.58 29.04 31.31
CA ARG A 241 4.10 27.66 31.32
C ARG A 241 5.13 26.74 30.67
N LYS A 242 5.76 25.88 31.47
CA LYS A 242 6.58 24.76 30.97
C LYS A 242 5.70 23.89 30.06
N GLN A 243 6.02 23.84 28.75
CA GLN A 243 5.37 22.92 27.83
C GLN A 243 5.69 21.48 28.27
N GLU A 244 4.65 20.68 28.48
CA GLU A 244 4.78 19.24 28.73
C GLU A 244 5.47 18.63 27.50
N THR A 245 6.58 17.93 27.72
CA THR A 245 7.32 17.28 26.64
C THR A 245 6.49 16.16 26.03
N LYS A 246 6.79 15.78 24.78
CA LYS A 246 6.10 14.66 24.10
C LYS A 246 6.08 13.39 24.95
N ASP A 247 7.17 13.13 25.68
CA ASP A 247 7.30 11.96 26.56
C ASP A 247 6.43 12.05 27.81
N GLU A 248 6.33 13.24 28.42
CA GLU A 248 5.44 13.46 29.57
C GLU A 248 3.97 13.32 29.16
N PHE A 249 3.60 13.79 27.97
CA PHE A 249 2.26 13.61 27.41
C PHE A 249 1.91 12.13 27.15
N ILE A 250 2.83 11.38 26.54
CA ILE A 250 2.66 9.94 26.27
C ILE A 250 2.47 9.18 27.60
N LYS A 251 3.35 9.39 28.58
CA LYS A 251 3.25 8.75 29.90
C LYS A 251 1.93 9.04 30.60
N ARG A 252 1.42 10.28 30.48
CA ARG A 252 0.12 10.66 31.06
C ARG A 252 -1.04 9.93 30.38
N MET A 253 -1.02 9.84 29.05
CA MET A 253 -2.06 9.16 28.27
C MET A 253 -2.06 7.65 28.52
N GLU A 254 -0.89 7.02 28.57
CA GLU A 254 -0.71 5.61 28.93
C GLU A 254 -1.24 5.32 30.34
N SER A 255 -0.95 6.19 31.31
CA SER A 255 -1.46 6.07 32.68
C SER A 255 -2.99 6.16 32.75
N GLN A 256 -3.61 7.05 31.96
CA GLN A 256 -5.07 7.16 31.88
C GLN A 256 -5.73 5.97 31.21
N LEU A 257 -5.09 5.39 30.18
CA LEU A 257 -5.54 4.15 29.53
C LEU A 257 -5.45 2.96 30.50
N ALA A 258 -4.32 2.82 31.19
CA ALA A 258 -4.12 1.76 32.19
C ALA A 258 -5.14 1.85 33.35
N ALA A 259 -5.50 3.04 33.79
CA ALA A 259 -6.52 3.24 34.83
C ALA A 259 -7.94 2.89 34.37
N ARG A 260 -8.24 3.04 33.07
CA ARG A 260 -9.54 2.64 32.49
C ARG A 260 -9.67 1.14 32.29
N LEU A 261 -8.56 0.45 32.02
CA LEU A 261 -8.51 -1.01 31.83
C LEU A 261 -8.52 -1.80 33.16
N ARG A 262 -8.38 -1.12 34.31
CA ARG A 262 -8.44 -1.72 35.66
C ARG A 262 -9.83 -1.63 36.32
N LYS A 263 -10.86 -1.24 35.58
CA LYS A 263 -12.27 -1.29 36.00
C LYS A 263 -13.01 -2.35 35.19
#